data_AF-A0A9X9F5U8-F1
#
_entry.id   AF-A0A9X9F5U8-F1
#
_cell.length_a   1.000
_cell.length_b   1.000
_cell.length_c   1.000
_cell.angle_alpha   90.00
_cell.angle_beta   90.00
_cell.angle_gamma   90.00
#
_symmetry.space_group_name_H-M   'P 1'
#
loop_
_entity.id
_entity.type
_entity.pdbx_description
1 polymer ?
#
loop_
_entity_poly.entity_id
_entity_poly.type
_entity_poly.pdbx_seq_one_letter_code
_entity_poly.pdbx_strand_id
1 'polypeptide(L)'
;MSLNMYLGEVQAQTESMNSLCNATIQGMEQIIHSIDAFALDTVLQGQTYSSAKAYFLQTFRPLAQGIIYLCEELILQNNAFPRDFQSQVASTDVIEQEIIEQIREIDRMIASTEALNQTMS
;
A
#
# COMPACT_ATOMS: atom_id res chain seq x y z
N MET A 1 -4.66 14.60 -15.89
CA MET A 1 -4.35 14.45 -14.45
C MET A 1 -2.91 14.84 -14.31
N SER A 2 -2.57 15.77 -13.43
CA SER A 2 -1.17 16.13 -13.19
C SER A 2 -0.50 15.11 -12.26
N LEU A 3 0.72 14.70 -12.55
CA LEU A 3 1.53 13.84 -11.69
C LEU A 3 2.15 14.69 -10.57
N ASN A 4 1.76 14.40 -9.34
CA ASN A 4 2.35 14.96 -8.12
C ASN A 4 2.72 13.80 -7.19
N MET A 5 4.01 13.49 -7.10
CA MET A 5 4.56 12.44 -6.25
C MET A 5 5.48 13.07 -5.21
N TYR A 6 5.09 12.95 -3.94
CA TYR A 6 5.91 13.33 -2.79
C TYR A 6 6.40 12.05 -2.11
N LEU A 7 7.65 11.68 -2.34
CA LEU A 7 8.19 10.39 -1.90
C LEU A 7 8.14 10.23 -0.38
N GLY A 8 8.43 11.29 0.37
CA GLY A 8 8.37 11.27 1.82
C GLY A 8 6.95 11.01 2.36
N GLU A 9 5.93 11.61 1.76
CA GLU A 9 4.53 11.42 2.16
C GLU A 9 4.04 10.02 1.81
N VAL A 10 4.34 9.55 0.60
CA VAL A 10 3.98 8.19 0.17
C VAL A 10 4.67 7.15 1.04
N GLN A 11 5.95 7.34 1.38
CA GLN A 11 6.67 6.43 2.27
C GLN A 11 6.02 6.36 3.66
N ALA A 12 5.69 7.52 4.25
CA ALA A 12 5.00 7.58 5.54
C ALA A 12 3.61 6.92 5.49
N GLN A 13 2.87 7.09 4.38
CA GLN A 13 1.59 6.45 4.17
C GLN A 13 1.73 4.93 4.04
N THR A 14 2.72 4.45 3.29
CA THR A 14 3.07 3.03 3.17
C THR A 14 3.36 2.42 4.55
N GLU A 15 4.19 3.07 5.37
CA GLU A 15 4.52 2.61 6.71
C GLU A 15 3.30 2.55 7.63
N SER A 16 2.47 3.58 7.62
CA SER A 16 1.22 3.64 8.38
C SER A 16 0.27 2.50 8.00
N MET A 17 0.09 2.27 6.69
CA MET A 17 -0.78 1.22 6.18
C MET A 17 -0.23 -0.18 6.51
N ASN A 18 1.09 -0.38 6.42
CA ASN A 18 1.72 -1.63 6.79
C ASN A 18 1.58 -1.91 8.30
N SER A 19 1.70 -0.89 9.14
CA SER A 19 1.47 -1.01 10.59
C SER A 19 0.04 -1.45 10.90
N LEU A 20 -0.96 -0.85 10.23
CA LEU A 20 -2.36 -1.26 10.34
C LEU A 20 -2.58 -2.71 9.91
N CYS A 21 -1.99 -3.12 8.77
CA CYS A 21 -2.10 -4.48 8.27
C CYS A 21 -1.47 -5.48 9.23
N ASN A 22 -0.27 -5.19 9.76
CA ASN A 22 0.40 -6.04 10.75
C ASN A 22 -0.42 -6.18 12.04
N ALA A 23 -0.99 -5.09 12.57
CA ALA A 23 -1.86 -5.15 13.74
C ALA A 23 -3.13 -5.97 13.46
N THR A 24 -3.68 -5.86 12.25
CA THR A 24 -4.85 -6.63 11.82
C THR A 24 -4.53 -8.12 11.72
N ILE A 25 -3.38 -8.49 11.13
CA ILE A 25 -2.90 -9.87 11.05
C ILE A 25 -2.80 -10.47 12.46
N GLN A 26 -2.10 -9.79 13.38
CA GLN A 26 -1.96 -10.26 14.76
C GLN A 26 -3.33 -10.44 15.45
N GLY A 27 -4.26 -9.50 15.25
CA GLY A 27 -5.61 -9.61 15.79
C GLY A 27 -6.38 -10.81 15.22
N MET A 28 -6.28 -11.06 13.91
CA MET A 28 -6.93 -12.20 13.27
C MET A 28 -6.31 -13.53 13.69
N GLU A 29 -4.99 -13.61 13.87
CA GLU A 29 -4.32 -14.80 14.40
C GLU A 29 -4.81 -15.14 15.82
N GLN A 30 -4.99 -14.12 16.67
CA GLN A 30 -5.57 -14.31 18.01
C GLN A 30 -7.02 -14.78 17.96
N ILE A 31 -7.82 -14.27 17.02
CA ILE A 31 -9.19 -14.73 16.79
C ILE A 31 -9.19 -16.20 16.36
N ILE A 32 -8.34 -16.59 15.40
CA ILE A 32 -8.22 -17.99 14.97
C ILE A 32 -7.85 -18.89 16.14
N HIS A 33 -6.86 -18.50 16.95
CA HIS A 33 -6.45 -19.25 18.13
C HIS A 33 -7.61 -19.42 19.12
N SER A 34 -8.37 -18.36 19.35
CA SER A 34 -9.53 -18.38 20.26
C SER A 34 -10.66 -19.28 19.73
N ILE A 35 -10.90 -19.27 18.41
CA ILE A 35 -11.87 -20.17 17.76
C ILE A 35 -11.43 -21.62 17.91
N ASP A 36 -10.14 -21.92 17.67
CA ASP A 36 -9.60 -23.27 17.78
C ASP A 36 -9.69 -23.79 19.23
N ALA A 37 -9.37 -22.96 20.21
CA ALA A 37 -9.55 -23.28 21.63
C ALA A 37 -11.02 -23.53 21.98
N PHE A 38 -11.93 -22.66 21.53
CA PHE A 38 -13.38 -22.81 21.74
C PHE A 38 -13.91 -24.10 21.11
N ALA A 39 -13.46 -24.45 19.91
CA ALA A 39 -13.86 -25.67 19.23
C ALA A 39 -13.45 -26.96 19.97
N LEU A 40 -12.24 -26.96 20.56
CA LEU A 40 -11.68 -28.10 21.29
C LEU A 40 -12.19 -28.22 22.74
N ASP A 41 -12.84 -27.19 23.28
CA ASP A 41 -13.38 -27.20 24.64
C ASP A 41 -14.38 -28.37 24.84
N THR A 42 -14.16 -29.19 25.86
CA THR A 42 -15.01 -30.35 26.15
C THR A 42 -16.08 -30.08 27.21
N VAL A 43 -16.06 -28.93 27.87
CA VAL A 43 -17.01 -28.56 28.94
C VAL A 43 -18.29 -28.00 28.34
N LEU A 44 -18.17 -27.17 27.31
CA LEU A 44 -19.27 -26.53 26.61
C LEU A 44 -19.91 -27.50 25.60
N GLN A 45 -20.99 -28.14 26.03
CA GLN A 45 -21.70 -29.21 25.31
C GLN A 45 -23.18 -28.88 25.08
N GLY A 46 -23.83 -29.66 24.21
CA GLY A 46 -25.23 -29.48 23.83
C GLY A 46 -25.40 -28.76 22.50
N GLN A 47 -26.60 -28.83 21.92
CA GLN A 47 -26.85 -28.42 20.54
C GLN A 47 -26.45 -26.96 20.25
N THR A 48 -26.71 -26.04 21.18
CA THR A 48 -26.35 -24.62 21.04
C THR A 48 -24.85 -24.43 20.88
N TYR A 49 -24.04 -25.05 21.74
CA TYR A 49 -22.59 -24.94 21.66
C TYR A 49 -22.02 -25.69 20.45
N SER A 50 -22.56 -26.86 20.10
CA SER A 50 -22.17 -27.58 18.88
C SER A 50 -22.39 -26.74 17.62
N SER A 51 -23.57 -26.10 17.50
CA SER A 51 -23.87 -25.19 16.38
C SER A 51 -22.95 -23.96 16.36
N ALA A 52 -22.66 -23.37 17.52
CA ALA A 52 -21.75 -22.23 17.62
C ALA A 52 -20.32 -22.60 17.20
N LYS A 53 -19.78 -23.72 17.72
CA LYS A 53 -18.45 -24.23 17.34
C LYS A 53 -18.35 -24.48 15.84
N ALA A 54 -19.36 -25.14 15.26
CA ALA A 54 -19.42 -25.38 13.82
C ALA A 54 -19.43 -24.06 13.03
N TYR A 55 -20.23 -23.08 13.44
CA TYR A 55 -20.30 -21.79 12.78
C TYR A 55 -18.98 -21.02 12.84
N PHE A 56 -18.31 -20.96 14.00
CA PHE A 56 -17.02 -20.27 14.11
C PHE A 56 -15.92 -20.97 13.29
N LEU A 57 -15.87 -22.30 13.31
CA LEU A 57 -14.90 -23.07 12.52
C LEU A 57 -15.12 -22.96 11.02
N GLN A 58 -16.37 -23.00 10.57
CA GLN A 58 -16.69 -23.09 9.14
C GLN A 58 -16.86 -21.72 8.47
N THR A 59 -17.18 -20.68 9.23
CA THR A 59 -17.44 -19.33 8.70
C THR A 59 -16.38 -18.33 9.13
N PHE A 60 -16.23 -18.13 10.43
CA PHE A 60 -15.40 -17.04 10.95
C PHE A 60 -13.90 -17.33 10.84
N ARG A 61 -13.47 -18.57 11.08
CA ARG A 61 -12.05 -18.95 10.96
C ARG A 61 -11.53 -18.77 9.51
N PRO A 62 -12.22 -19.24 8.46
CA PRO A 62 -11.83 -18.94 7.09
C PRO A 62 -11.86 -17.44 6.75
N LEU A 63 -12.84 -16.70 7.30
CA LEU A 63 -12.92 -15.25 7.09
C LEU A 63 -11.70 -14.53 7.70
N ALA A 64 -11.32 -14.87 8.94
CA ALA A 64 -10.13 -14.32 9.59
C ALA A 64 -8.86 -14.62 8.77
N GLN A 65 -8.74 -15.84 8.24
CA GLN A 65 -7.65 -16.21 7.33
C GLN A 65 -7.66 -15.37 6.04
N GLY A 66 -8.84 -15.12 5.46
CA GLY A 66 -8.97 -14.28 4.27
C GLY A 66 -8.55 -12.83 4.52
N ILE A 67 -8.84 -12.29 5.70
CA ILE A 67 -8.38 -10.95 6.12
C ILE A 67 -6.85 -10.92 6.25
N ILE A 68 -6.24 -11.96 6.83
CA ILE A 68 -4.78 -12.09 6.91
C ILE A 68 -4.17 -12.03 5.51
N TYR A 69 -4.66 -12.85 4.57
CA TYR A 69 -4.14 -12.86 3.19
C TYR A 69 -4.28 -11.51 2.49
N LEU A 70 -5.39 -10.81 2.70
CA LEU A 70 -5.57 -9.47 2.15
C LEU A 70 -4.54 -8.49 2.73
N CYS A 71 -4.29 -8.53 4.04
CA CYS A 71 -3.29 -7.68 4.68
C CYS A 71 -1.87 -7.98 4.21
N GLU A 72 -1.51 -9.25 4.02
CA GLU A 72 -0.22 -9.65 3.47
C GLU A 72 -0.01 -9.09 2.05
N GLU A 73 -1.03 -9.21 1.19
CA GLU A 73 -0.97 -8.66 -0.18
C GLU A 73 -0.89 -7.13 -0.17
N LEU A 74 -1.67 -6.46 0.68
CA LEU A 74 -1.60 -5.00 0.82
C LEU A 74 -0.22 -4.53 1.25
N ILE A 75 0.44 -5.22 2.20
CA ILE A 75 1.81 -4.91 2.59
C ILE A 75 2.76 -5.05 1.41
N LEU A 76 2.63 -6.12 0.63
CA LEU A 76 3.48 -6.36 -0.54
C LEU A 76 3.32 -5.23 -1.58
N GLN A 77 2.08 -4.86 -1.90
CA GLN A 77 1.78 -3.82 -2.88
C GLN A 77 2.18 -2.42 -2.38
N ASN A 78 1.93 -2.09 -1.12
CA ASN A 78 2.32 -0.79 -0.54
C ASN A 78 3.84 -0.59 -0.54
N ASN A 79 4.61 -1.66 -0.37
CA ASN A 79 6.07 -1.61 -0.45
C ASN A 79 6.55 -1.56 -1.90
N ALA A 80 5.83 -2.22 -2.82
CA ALA A 80 6.17 -2.23 -4.23
C ALA A 80 5.97 -0.86 -4.86
N PHE A 81 4.87 -0.18 -4.55
CA PHE A 81 4.50 1.09 -5.19
C PHE A 81 5.60 2.18 -5.16
N PRO A 82 6.10 2.65 -4.00
CA PRO A 82 7.13 3.70 -3.97
C PRO A 82 8.45 3.22 -4.56
N ARG A 83 8.83 1.96 -4.33
CA ARG A 83 10.06 1.37 -4.88
C ARG A 83 10.01 1.33 -6.41
N ASP A 84 8.91 0.86 -6.96
CA ASP A 84 8.74 0.69 -8.40
C ASP A 84 8.68 2.06 -9.07
N PHE A 85 7.99 3.03 -8.47
CA PHE A 85 8.04 4.44 -8.89
C PHE A 85 9.48 4.96 -8.91
N GLN A 86 10.25 4.76 -7.84
CA GLN A 86 11.63 5.24 -7.76
C GLN A 86 12.55 4.60 -8.80
N SER A 87 12.30 3.34 -9.14
CA SER A 87 13.09 2.61 -10.13
C SER A 87 12.74 2.94 -11.59
N GLN A 88 11.48 3.29 -11.87
CA GLN A 88 10.97 3.43 -13.23
C GLN A 88 10.70 4.89 -13.65
N VAL A 89 10.49 5.78 -12.68
CA VAL A 89 10.05 7.16 -12.94
C VAL A 89 11.10 8.16 -12.45
N ALA A 90 11.31 8.27 -11.14
CA ALA A 90 12.23 9.25 -10.56
C ALA A 90 12.63 8.90 -9.12
N SER A 91 13.88 9.14 -8.76
CA SER A 91 14.39 8.96 -7.40
C SER A 91 14.10 10.14 -6.45
N THR A 92 13.44 11.19 -6.94
CA THR A 92 13.09 12.41 -6.21
C THR A 92 11.60 12.69 -6.33
N ASP A 93 11.12 13.69 -5.59
CA ASP A 93 9.77 14.20 -5.77
C ASP A 93 9.54 14.67 -7.22
N VAL A 94 8.31 14.48 -7.70
CA VAL A 94 7.90 14.83 -9.06
C VAL A 94 6.67 15.70 -9.00
N ILE A 95 6.81 16.94 -9.45
CA ILE A 95 5.72 17.89 -9.60
C ILE A 95 5.67 18.27 -11.08
N GLU A 96 4.69 17.72 -11.81
CA GLU A 96 4.62 17.84 -13.28
C GLU A 96 4.66 19.31 -13.74
N GLN A 97 4.00 20.20 -13.00
CA GLN A 97 3.95 21.62 -13.33
C GLN A 97 5.34 22.27 -13.30
N GLU A 98 6.17 21.94 -12.30
CA GLU A 98 7.54 22.47 -12.20
C GLU A 98 8.40 21.96 -13.36
N ILE A 99 8.25 20.68 -13.74
CA ILE A 99 8.96 20.10 -14.88
C ILE A 99 8.56 20.79 -16.19
N ILE A 100 7.26 21.05 -16.39
CA ILE A 100 6.77 21.77 -17.57
C ILE A 100 7.34 23.20 -17.62
N GLU A 101 7.42 23.88 -16.48
CA GLU A 101 8.00 25.22 -16.40
C GLU A 101 9.50 25.22 -16.72
N GLN A 102 10.25 24.25 -16.18
CA GLN A 102 11.67 24.07 -16.50
C GLN A 102 11.90 23.80 -18.00
N ILE A 103 11.08 22.95 -18.63
CA ILE A 103 11.16 22.70 -20.09
C ILE A 103 10.95 23.99 -20.87
N ARG A 104 9.93 24.79 -20.53
CA ARG A 104 9.65 26.06 -21.21
C ARG A 104 10.78 27.08 -21.04
N GLU A 105 11.43 27.11 -19.89
CA GLU A 105 12.61 27.95 -19.68
C GLU A 105 13.78 27.51 -20.54
N ILE A 106 14.04 26.21 -20.64
CA ILE A 106 15.06 25.64 -21.53
C ILE A 106 14.78 25.97 -22.99
N ASP A 107 13.54 25.82 -23.45
CA ASP A 107 13.14 26.16 -24.82
C ASP A 107 13.40 27.64 -25.16
N ARG A 108 13.11 28.54 -24.22
CA ARG A 108 13.42 29.98 -24.37
C ARG A 108 14.92 30.24 -24.44
N MET A 109 15.73 29.54 -23.64
CA MET A 109 17.19 29.67 -23.66
C MET A 109 17.79 29.17 -24.98
N ILE A 110 17.27 28.07 -25.52
CA ILE A 110 17.65 27.54 -26.84
C ILE A 110 17.35 28.59 -27.91
N ALA A 111 16.12 29.08 -27.98
CA ALA A 111 15.70 30.10 -28.96
C ALA A 111 16.54 31.38 -28.88
N SER A 112 16.88 31.82 -27.66
CA SER A 112 17.75 32.98 -27.45
C SER A 112 19.17 32.73 -27.96
N THR A 113 19.72 31.54 -27.74
CA THR A 113 21.08 31.18 -28.16
C THR A 113 21.17 31.06 -29.68
N GLU A 114 20.14 30.50 -30.32
CA GLU A 114 20.05 30.41 -31.78
C GLU A 114 19.97 31.79 -32.44
N ALA A 115 19.18 32.71 -31.88
CA ALA A 115 19.08 34.08 -32.38
C ALA A 115 20.41 34.84 -32.29
N LEU A 116 21.19 34.63 -31.22
CA LEU A 116 22.52 35.20 -31.06
C LEU A 116 23.51 34.63 -32.10
N ASN A 117 23.48 33.33 -32.36
CA ASN A 117 24.33 32.72 -33.39
C ASN A 117 24.00 33.27 -34.79
N GLN A 118 22.71 33.46 -35.12
CA GLN A 118 22.29 34.03 -36.40
C GLN A 118 22.71 35.50 -36.60
N THR A 119 22.84 36.26 -35.52
CA THR A 119 23.28 37.67 -35.58
C THR A 119 24.80 37.83 -35.67
N MET A 120 25.56 36.80 -35.30
CA MET A 120 27.04 36.76 -35.42
C MET A 120 27.55 36.12 -36.72
N SER A 121 26.65 35.53 -37.52
CA SER A 121 26.91 34.92 -38.84
C SER A 121 26.73 35.94 -39.96
#